data_AF-A0A3B8IEL7-F1
#
_entry.id   AF-A0A3B8IEL7-F1
#
_cell.length_a   1.000
_cell.length_b   1.000
_cell.length_c   1.000
_cell.angle_alpha   90.00
_cell.angle_beta   90.00
_cell.angle_gamma   90.00
#
_symmetry.space_group_name_H-M   'P 1'
#
loop_
_entity.id
_entity.type
_entity.pdbx_description
1 polymer ?
#
loop_
_entity_poly.entity_id
_entity_poly.type
_entity_poly.pdbx_seq_one_letter_code
_entity_poly.pdbx_strand_id
1 'polypeptide(L)'
;MEDLHWMDLASQELTRQLIQRSGEASLLLVQTTRPLFTPPWQEQLQAYIQLSPLDPIYTRKLILRLLEKYTADEGLIQYISDRADGVPLFVEELTLMLQKRNYLKVKNETYSLDTTQDLQKIPVRLKDLLSARLAPLGTAKETAQIAAAIGREFRYQTLLEVAWLDESILQADIQKLMEANLIIQRRRVDGDSYIFRHALIRDAAYDGMTVPKRKEVQLLLEKLARTNA
;
A
#
# COMPACT_ATOMS: atom_id res chain seq x y z
N MET A 1 9.44 10.01 -10.28
CA MET A 1 9.65 8.59 -10.61
C MET A 1 9.69 7.81 -9.32
N GLU A 2 8.90 6.75 -9.20
CA GLU A 2 8.85 5.95 -7.97
C GLU A 2 9.57 4.62 -8.15
N ASP A 3 10.05 4.06 -7.03
CA ASP A 3 10.57 2.70 -6.95
C ASP A 3 11.67 2.37 -7.97
N LEU A 4 12.69 3.23 -8.09
CA LEU A 4 13.78 3.07 -9.06
C LEU A 4 14.47 1.70 -9.01
N HIS A 5 14.49 1.05 -7.85
CA HIS A 5 15.04 -0.29 -7.65
C HIS A 5 14.37 -1.40 -8.50
N TRP A 6 13.23 -1.13 -9.13
CA TRP A 6 12.58 -2.04 -10.08
C TRP A 6 12.71 -1.62 -11.55
N MET A 7 13.45 -0.53 -11.82
CA MET A 7 13.62 0.00 -13.17
C MET A 7 14.51 -0.93 -14.01
N ASP A 8 14.04 -1.27 -15.21
CA ASP A 8 14.85 -2.03 -16.17
C ASP A 8 16.00 -1.19 -16.74
N LEU A 9 16.97 -1.86 -17.38
CA LEU A 9 18.19 -1.22 -17.88
C LEU A 9 17.92 -0.16 -18.98
N ALA A 10 16.92 -0.38 -19.84
CA ALA A 10 16.62 0.58 -20.91
C ALA A 10 15.99 1.85 -20.32
N SER A 11 15.07 1.70 -19.37
CA SER A 11 14.49 2.82 -18.63
C SER A 11 15.55 3.59 -17.81
N GLN A 12 16.52 2.90 -17.23
CA GLN A 12 17.65 3.53 -16.54
C GLN A 12 18.49 4.38 -17.51
N GLU A 13 18.84 3.84 -18.67
CA GLU A 13 19.63 4.55 -19.67
C GLU A 13 18.91 5.80 -20.21
N LEU A 14 17.60 5.69 -20.48
CA LEU A 14 16.78 6.84 -20.86
C LEU A 14 16.75 7.91 -19.76
N THR A 15 16.60 7.50 -18.50
CA THR A 15 16.56 8.42 -17.36
C THR A 15 17.90 9.15 -17.19
N ARG A 16 19.02 8.44 -17.38
CA ARG A 16 20.35 9.03 -17.37
C ARG A 16 20.50 10.13 -18.42
N GLN A 17 20.02 9.89 -19.64
CA GLN A 17 20.05 10.89 -20.71
C GLN A 17 19.18 12.11 -20.41
N LEU A 18 18.01 11.90 -19.79
CA LEU A 18 17.13 13.00 -19.36
C LEU A 18 17.80 13.88 -18.29
N ILE A 19 18.47 13.27 -17.30
CA ILE A 19 19.22 14.00 -16.26
C ILE A 19 20.38 14.80 -16.87
N GLN A 20 21.10 14.23 -17.84
CA GLN A 20 22.20 14.94 -18.50
C GLN A 20 21.74 16.19 -19.27
N ARG A 21 20.51 16.17 -19.78
CA ARG A 21 19.92 17.30 -20.53
C ARG A 21 19.03 18.20 -19.66
N SER A 22 18.82 17.86 -18.39
CA SER A 22 17.87 18.60 -17.55
C SER A 22 18.32 20.03 -17.27
N GLY A 23 19.62 20.34 -17.39
CA GLY A 23 20.13 21.72 -17.27
C GLY A 23 19.66 22.66 -18.39
N GLU A 24 19.22 22.12 -19.51
CA GLU A 24 18.72 22.89 -20.67
C GLU A 24 17.19 23.10 -20.61
N ALA A 25 16.51 22.51 -19.63
CA ALA A 25 15.06 22.56 -19.47
C ALA A 25 14.67 22.96 -18.03
N SER A 26 13.51 23.61 -17.85
CA SER A 26 12.96 23.89 -16.52
C SER A 26 12.30 22.63 -15.93
N LEU A 27 13.11 21.61 -15.63
CA LEU A 27 12.64 20.30 -15.16
C LEU A 27 13.20 19.96 -13.78
N LEU A 28 12.31 19.58 -12.85
CA LEU A 28 12.68 18.96 -11.56
C LEU A 28 12.36 17.48 -11.59
N LEU A 29 13.38 16.63 -11.44
CA LEU A 29 13.23 15.19 -11.33
C LEU A 29 13.28 14.76 -9.86
N VAL A 30 12.15 14.30 -9.34
CA VAL A 30 12.06 13.68 -8.01
C VAL A 30 12.00 12.17 -8.17
N GLN A 31 12.91 11.47 -7.49
CA GLN A 31 13.06 10.02 -7.58
C GLN A 31 12.99 9.38 -6.19
N THR A 32 12.31 8.24 -6.06
CA THR A 32 12.28 7.46 -4.82
C THR A 32 12.87 6.07 -5.05
N THR A 33 13.61 5.56 -4.07
CA THR A 33 14.23 4.24 -4.14
C THR A 33 14.41 3.62 -2.76
N ARG A 34 14.64 2.31 -2.71
CA ARG A 34 15.03 1.62 -1.48
C ARG A 34 16.53 1.83 -1.20
N PRO A 35 16.96 1.82 0.08
CA PRO A 35 18.34 2.15 0.46
C PRO A 35 19.44 1.31 -0.20
N LEU A 36 19.12 0.10 -0.65
CA LEU A 36 20.08 -0.83 -1.25
C LEU A 36 20.28 -0.64 -2.76
N PHE A 37 19.56 0.28 -3.39
CA PHE A 37 19.69 0.56 -4.81
C PHE A 37 20.47 1.86 -5.04
N THR A 38 21.57 1.72 -5.76
CA THR A 38 22.40 2.84 -6.17
C THR A 38 22.14 3.14 -7.64
N PRO A 39 21.54 4.30 -7.99
CA PRO A 39 21.30 4.63 -9.39
C PRO A 39 22.62 4.92 -10.12
N PRO A 40 22.75 4.58 -11.41
CA PRO A 40 23.95 4.87 -12.22
C PRO A 40 24.31 6.36 -12.32
N TRP A 41 23.37 7.25 -12.02
CA TRP A 41 23.53 8.70 -12.06
C TRP A 41 23.58 9.34 -10.65
N GLN A 42 24.03 8.60 -9.64
CA GLN A 42 24.08 9.10 -8.26
C GLN A 42 24.91 10.38 -8.13
N GLU A 43 26.01 10.50 -8.88
CA GLU A 43 26.92 11.66 -8.83
C GLU A 43 26.29 12.94 -9.39
N GLN A 44 25.23 12.82 -10.20
CA GLN A 44 24.51 13.93 -10.81
C GLN A 44 23.33 14.42 -9.96
N LEU A 45 23.02 13.74 -8.84
CA LEU A 45 21.94 14.11 -7.94
C LEU A 45 22.27 15.43 -7.22
N GLN A 46 21.37 16.41 -7.34
CA GLN A 46 21.51 17.70 -6.66
C GLN A 46 21.21 17.60 -5.16
N ALA A 47 20.36 16.65 -4.77
CA ALA A 47 19.99 16.40 -3.39
C ALA A 47 19.67 14.91 -3.18
N TYR A 48 20.07 14.40 -2.02
CA TYR A 48 19.71 13.06 -1.56
C TYR A 48 19.10 13.17 -0.17
N ILE A 49 17.83 12.79 -0.04
CA ILE A 49 17.10 12.82 1.23
C ILE A 49 16.94 11.38 1.70
N GLN A 50 17.72 10.99 2.70
CA GLN A 50 17.56 9.70 3.36
C GLN A 50 16.38 9.76 4.33
N LEU A 51 15.33 8.99 4.06
CA LEU A 51 14.20 8.84 4.96
C LEU A 51 14.50 7.77 6.00
N SER A 52 14.61 8.18 7.26
CA SER A 52 14.71 7.29 8.41
C SER A 52 13.32 6.97 8.97
N PRO A 53 13.17 5.89 9.76
CA PRO A 53 11.95 5.68 10.56
C PRO A 53 11.61 6.93 11.37
N LEU A 54 10.32 7.15 11.63
CA LEU A 54 9.86 8.27 12.44
C LEU A 54 10.42 8.16 13.85
N ASP A 55 10.96 9.27 14.34
CA ASP A 55 11.31 9.35 15.75
C ASP A 55 10.06 9.22 16.64
N PRO A 56 10.23 8.95 17.95
CA PRO A 56 9.12 8.79 18.87
C PRO A 56 8.19 10.02 18.95
N ILE A 57 8.70 11.23 18.71
CA ILE A 57 7.93 12.47 18.76
C ILE A 57 6.98 12.54 17.55
N TYR A 58 7.46 12.25 16.35
CA TYR A 58 6.65 12.23 15.14
C TYR A 58 5.72 11.01 15.08
N THR A 59 6.15 9.85 15.60
CA THR A 59 5.28 8.68 15.79
C THR A 59 4.08 9.03 16.68
N ARG A 60 4.31 9.65 17.84
CA ARG A 60 3.23 10.14 18.72
C ARG A 60 2.30 11.11 18.00
N LYS A 61 2.87 12.10 17.29
CA LYS A 61 2.07 13.09 16.54
C LYS A 61 1.18 12.42 15.50
N LEU A 62 1.69 11.40 14.81
CA LEU A 62 0.93 10.63 13.84
C LEU A 62 -0.22 9.86 14.51
N ILE A 63 0.03 9.16 15.62
CA ILE A 63 -1.00 8.44 16.39
C ILE A 63 -2.13 9.40 16.79
N LEU A 64 -1.78 10.53 17.41
CA LEU A 64 -2.78 11.51 17.88
C LEU A 64 -3.57 12.13 16.72
N ARG A 65 -2.90 12.39 15.59
CA ARG A 65 -3.57 12.90 14.38
C ARG A 65 -4.60 11.91 13.85
N LEU A 66 -4.31 10.62 13.89
CA LEU A 66 -5.20 9.56 13.39
C LEU A 66 -6.39 9.28 14.31
N LEU A 67 -6.23 9.49 15.62
CA LEU A 67 -7.32 9.31 16.58
C LEU A 67 -8.35 10.45 16.55
N GLU A 68 -7.99 11.59 15.94
CA GLU A 68 -8.75 12.82 15.62
C GLU A 68 -9.51 13.50 16.76
N LYS A 69 -10.31 12.74 17.51
CA LYS A 69 -11.31 13.21 18.46
C LYS A 69 -10.78 13.47 19.87
N TYR A 70 -9.89 12.59 20.34
CA TYR A 70 -9.45 12.54 21.73
C TYR A 70 -7.95 12.29 21.81
N THR A 71 -7.35 12.59 22.96
CA THR A 71 -5.94 12.27 23.22
C THR A 71 -5.76 10.76 23.43
N ALA A 72 -4.51 10.31 23.58
CA ALA A 72 -4.17 8.93 23.90
C ALA A 72 -3.31 8.88 25.16
N ASP A 73 -3.51 7.86 25.98
CA ASP A 73 -2.65 7.62 27.13
C ASP A 73 -1.27 7.10 26.71
N GLU A 74 -0.30 7.21 27.64
CA GLU A 74 1.07 6.77 27.39
C GLU A 74 1.16 5.26 27.08
N GLY A 75 0.30 4.45 27.70
CA GLY A 75 0.25 3.01 27.45
C GLY A 75 -0.09 2.67 26.01
N LEU A 76 -1.10 3.33 25.42
CA LEU A 76 -1.48 3.16 24.03
C LEU A 76 -0.41 3.68 23.06
N ILE A 77 0.16 4.86 23.35
CA ILE A 77 1.21 5.44 22.49
C ILE A 77 2.44 4.53 22.46
N GLN A 78 2.87 4.03 23.62
CA GLN A 78 4.00 3.11 23.71
C GLN A 78 3.70 1.79 23.01
N TYR A 79 2.51 1.21 23.24
CA TYR A 79 2.09 -0.04 22.61
C TYR A 79 2.14 -0.01 21.08
N ILE A 80 1.71 1.10 20.47
CA ILE A 80 1.76 1.30 19.03
C ILE A 80 3.20 1.56 18.57
N SER A 81 3.94 2.42 19.28
CA SER A 81 5.31 2.80 18.93
C SER A 81 6.26 1.60 18.92
N ASP A 82 6.19 0.74 19.94
CA ASP A 82 7.04 -0.45 20.07
C ASP A 82 6.82 -1.46 18.93
N ARG A 83 5.60 -1.55 18.42
CA ARG A 83 5.25 -2.46 17.32
C ARG A 83 5.59 -1.87 15.96
N ALA A 84 5.34 -0.57 15.80
CA ALA A 84 5.52 0.09 14.53
C ALA A 84 6.99 0.40 14.20
N ASP A 85 7.86 0.51 15.21
CA ASP A 85 9.29 0.80 15.06
C ASP A 85 9.56 2.00 14.13
N GLY A 86 8.74 3.05 14.31
CA GLY A 86 8.80 4.27 13.51
C GLY A 86 8.33 4.13 12.05
N VAL A 87 7.85 2.97 11.60
CA VAL A 87 7.33 2.78 10.24
C VAL A 87 5.96 3.46 10.12
N PRO A 88 5.82 4.57 9.35
CA PRO A 88 4.59 5.37 9.33
C PRO A 88 3.34 4.56 8.96
N LEU A 89 3.47 3.68 7.97
CA LEU A 89 2.38 2.80 7.54
C LEU A 89 1.94 1.88 8.68
N PHE A 90 2.87 1.31 9.45
CA PHE A 90 2.49 0.45 10.57
C PHE A 90 1.79 1.25 11.68
N VAL A 91 2.29 2.44 12.00
CA VAL A 91 1.60 3.34 12.95
C VAL A 91 0.16 3.59 12.50
N GLU A 92 -0.05 3.93 11.23
CA GLU A 92 -1.37 4.18 10.66
C GLU A 92 -2.29 2.96 10.75
N GLU A 93 -1.84 1.83 10.22
CA GLU A 93 -2.62 0.60 10.14
C GLU A 93 -3.00 0.07 11.53
N LEU A 94 -2.04 0.06 12.46
CA LEU A 94 -2.28 -0.42 13.82
C LEU A 94 -3.25 0.51 14.56
N THR A 95 -3.05 1.83 14.48
CA THR A 95 -3.92 2.81 15.15
C THR A 95 -5.36 2.70 14.65
N LEU A 96 -5.56 2.69 13.33
CA LEU A 96 -6.89 2.60 12.72
C LEU A 96 -7.55 1.24 13.00
N MET A 97 -6.78 0.15 13.03
CA MET A 97 -7.32 -1.16 13.37
C MET A 97 -7.81 -1.22 14.82
N LEU A 98 -7.02 -0.71 15.77
CA LEU A 98 -7.39 -0.67 17.18
C LEU A 98 -8.70 0.12 17.39
N GLN A 99 -8.81 1.27 16.72
CA GLN A 99 -10.02 2.10 16.77
C GLN A 99 -11.24 1.40 16.15
N LYS A 100 -11.10 0.82 14.96
CA LYS A 100 -12.23 0.18 14.24
C LYS A 100 -12.72 -1.13 14.87
N ARG A 101 -11.84 -1.86 15.56
CA ARG A 101 -12.16 -3.17 16.16
C ARG A 101 -12.48 -3.11 17.65
N ASN A 102 -12.77 -1.91 18.19
CA ASN A 102 -13.12 -1.70 19.59
C ASN A 102 -12.06 -2.20 20.59
N TYR A 103 -10.77 -2.12 20.23
CA TYR A 103 -9.66 -2.37 21.17
C TYR A 103 -9.32 -1.14 22.01
N LEU A 104 -9.99 -0.02 21.77
CA LEU A 104 -9.79 1.23 22.49
C LEU A 104 -11.02 1.56 23.35
N LYS A 105 -10.78 1.95 24.59
CA LYS A 105 -11.78 2.54 25.49
C LYS A 105 -11.49 4.02 25.68
N VAL A 106 -12.53 4.81 25.85
CA VAL A 106 -12.42 6.25 26.13
C VAL A 106 -12.80 6.52 27.58
N LYS A 107 -11.92 7.17 28.33
CA LYS A 107 -12.21 7.72 29.66
C LYS A 107 -11.66 9.13 29.72
N ASN A 108 -12.48 10.11 30.13
CA ASN A 108 -12.08 11.52 30.22
C ASN A 108 -11.39 12.02 28.94
N GLU A 109 -12.01 11.79 27.78
CA GLU A 109 -11.49 12.26 26.48
C GLU A 109 -10.07 11.78 26.17
N THR A 110 -9.71 10.60 26.69
CA THR A 110 -8.43 9.94 26.48
C THR A 110 -8.69 8.49 26.05
N TYR A 111 -8.16 8.11 24.89
CA TYR A 111 -8.10 6.72 24.44
C TYR A 111 -7.06 5.94 25.25
N SER A 112 -7.43 4.72 25.64
CA SER A 112 -6.53 3.74 26.25
C SER A 112 -6.86 2.36 25.70
N LEU A 113 -5.94 1.41 25.81
CA LEU A 113 -6.20 0.03 25.42
C LEU A 113 -7.29 -0.59 26.30
N ASP A 114 -8.25 -1.24 25.66
CA ASP A 114 -9.24 -2.07 26.33
C ASP A 114 -8.64 -3.44 26.67
N THR A 115 -8.14 -3.55 27.90
CA THR A 115 -7.55 -4.78 28.44
C THR A 115 -8.56 -5.90 28.68
N THR A 116 -9.86 -5.66 28.50
CA THR A 116 -10.87 -6.73 28.52
C THR A 116 -10.92 -7.51 27.20
N GLN A 117 -10.38 -6.92 26.12
CA GLN A 117 -10.22 -7.58 24.84
C GLN A 117 -9.01 -8.52 24.83
N ASP A 118 -9.07 -9.54 23.99
CA ASP A 118 -7.94 -10.41 23.72
C ASP A 118 -6.92 -9.70 22.81
N LEU A 119 -5.92 -9.07 23.43
CA LEU A 119 -4.85 -8.37 22.74
C LEU A 119 -3.92 -9.31 21.95
N GLN A 120 -3.94 -10.63 22.19
CA GLN A 120 -3.13 -11.58 21.42
C GLN A 120 -3.64 -11.74 19.99
N LYS A 121 -4.89 -11.38 19.71
CA LYS A 121 -5.46 -11.36 18.36
C LYS A 121 -5.02 -10.16 17.53
N ILE A 122 -4.34 -9.18 18.13
CA ILE A 122 -3.79 -8.03 17.41
C ILE A 122 -2.56 -8.51 16.63
N PRO A 123 -2.56 -8.40 15.29
CA PRO A 123 -1.42 -8.83 14.50
C PRO A 123 -0.15 -8.04 14.87
N VAL A 124 0.95 -8.77 15.00
CA VAL A 124 2.26 -8.21 15.40
C VAL A 124 3.14 -7.82 14.22
N ARG A 125 2.76 -8.22 12.99
CA ARG A 125 3.47 -7.85 11.76
C ARG A 125 2.59 -6.99 10.87
N LEU A 126 3.21 -6.04 10.18
CA LEU A 126 2.53 -5.18 9.22
C LEU A 126 1.80 -5.99 8.13
N LYS A 127 2.43 -7.04 7.58
CA LYS A 127 1.76 -7.89 6.57
C LYS A 127 0.47 -8.50 7.11
N ASP A 128 0.49 -9.01 8.35
CA ASP A 128 -0.68 -9.63 8.97
C ASP A 128 -1.79 -8.60 9.23
N LEU A 129 -1.43 -7.34 9.59
CA LEU A 129 -2.39 -6.23 9.69
C LEU A 129 -3.06 -5.91 8.35
N LEU A 130 -2.28 -5.82 7.28
CA LEU A 130 -2.79 -5.54 5.95
C LEU A 130 -3.69 -6.68 5.45
N SER A 131 -3.32 -7.94 5.68
CA SER A 131 -4.18 -9.09 5.40
C SER A 131 -5.47 -9.06 6.23
N ALA A 132 -5.41 -8.63 7.49
CA ALA A 132 -6.56 -8.50 8.37
C ALA A 132 -7.55 -7.41 7.90
N ARG A 133 -7.12 -6.43 7.10
CA ARG A 133 -8.01 -5.44 6.46
C ARG A 133 -8.76 -5.98 5.25
N LEU A 134 -8.19 -6.95 4.56
CA LEU A 134 -8.82 -7.58 3.41
C LEU A 134 -9.90 -8.58 3.83
N ALA A 135 -9.71 -9.27 4.95
CA ALA A 135 -10.63 -10.34 5.40
C ALA A 135 -12.12 -9.93 5.51
N PRO A 136 -12.48 -8.75 6.06
CA PRO A 136 -13.87 -8.33 6.19
C PRO A 136 -14.54 -7.92 4.87
N LEU A 137 -13.81 -7.83 3.75
CA LEU A 137 -14.31 -7.27 2.49
C LEU A 137 -15.10 -8.29 1.64
N GLY A 138 -15.23 -9.54 2.08
CA GLY A 138 -15.98 -10.58 1.35
C GLY A 138 -15.41 -10.80 -0.06
N THR A 139 -16.28 -10.74 -1.08
CA THR A 139 -15.91 -10.90 -2.50
C THR A 139 -14.83 -9.92 -2.96
N ALA A 140 -14.84 -8.70 -2.44
CA ALA A 140 -13.86 -7.68 -2.80
C ALA A 140 -12.42 -8.05 -2.40
N LYS A 141 -12.25 -8.96 -1.41
CA LYS A 141 -10.94 -9.55 -1.12
C LYS A 141 -10.43 -10.31 -2.33
N GLU A 142 -11.23 -11.18 -2.93
CA GLU A 142 -10.83 -11.99 -4.08
C GLU A 142 -10.49 -11.10 -5.27
N THR A 143 -11.30 -10.07 -5.52
CA THR A 143 -11.02 -9.03 -6.51
C THR A 143 -9.66 -8.36 -6.28
N ALA A 144 -9.33 -8.00 -5.03
CA ALA A 144 -8.02 -7.45 -4.69
C ALA A 144 -6.87 -8.46 -4.91
N GLN A 145 -7.09 -9.74 -4.63
CA GLN A 145 -6.08 -10.78 -4.85
C GLN A 145 -5.78 -10.96 -6.35
N ILE A 146 -6.81 -10.98 -7.19
CA ILE A 146 -6.66 -11.06 -8.64
C ILE A 146 -5.96 -9.82 -9.17
N ALA A 147 -6.40 -8.63 -8.75
CA ALA A 147 -5.75 -7.37 -9.09
C ALA A 147 -4.26 -7.35 -8.70
N ALA A 148 -3.92 -7.90 -7.53
CA ALA A 148 -2.54 -7.98 -7.06
C ALA A 148 -1.65 -8.90 -7.92
N ALA A 149 -2.24 -9.92 -8.56
CA ALA A 149 -1.55 -10.78 -9.51
C ALA A 149 -1.29 -10.10 -10.85
N ILE A 150 -2.16 -9.17 -11.27
CA ILE A 150 -1.94 -8.32 -12.45
C ILE A 150 -0.74 -7.40 -12.21
N GLY A 151 -0.72 -6.72 -11.05
CA GLY A 151 0.36 -5.81 -10.70
C GLY A 151 -0.01 -4.80 -9.62
N ARG A 152 0.92 -3.89 -9.32
CA ARG A 152 0.64 -2.77 -8.40
C ARG A 152 -0.33 -1.75 -9.02
N GLU A 153 -0.25 -1.57 -10.33
CA GLU A 153 -1.19 -0.78 -11.14
C GLU A 153 -1.84 -1.71 -12.16
N PHE A 154 -3.15 -1.55 -12.37
CA PHE A 154 -3.93 -2.39 -13.26
C PHE A 154 -5.06 -1.59 -13.92
N ARG A 155 -5.46 -2.00 -15.13
CA ARG A 155 -6.59 -1.42 -15.86
C ARG A 155 -7.89 -2.13 -15.48
N TYR A 156 -9.00 -1.39 -15.48
CA TYR A 156 -10.33 -1.95 -15.24
C TYR A 156 -10.65 -3.13 -16.16
N GLN A 157 -10.44 -2.95 -17.47
CA GLN A 157 -10.74 -3.97 -18.48
C GLN A 157 -9.94 -5.27 -18.26
N THR A 158 -8.64 -5.16 -17.97
CA THR A 158 -7.81 -6.34 -17.67
C THR A 158 -8.29 -7.06 -16.41
N LEU A 159 -8.73 -6.33 -15.39
CA LEU A 159 -9.29 -6.96 -14.18
C LEU A 159 -10.63 -7.65 -14.48
N LEU A 160 -11.50 -7.04 -15.28
CA LEU A 160 -12.78 -7.63 -15.70
C LEU A 160 -12.58 -8.95 -16.46
N GLU A 161 -11.63 -8.98 -17.40
CA GLU A 161 -11.29 -10.17 -18.19
C GLU A 161 -10.71 -11.33 -17.38
N VAL A 162 -10.02 -11.03 -16.27
CA VAL A 162 -9.35 -12.06 -15.44
C VAL A 162 -10.23 -12.49 -14.27
N ALA A 163 -11.01 -11.58 -13.70
CA ALA A 163 -11.84 -11.86 -12.54
C ALA A 163 -13.03 -12.78 -12.89
N TRP A 164 -13.49 -12.76 -14.14
CA TRP A 164 -14.68 -13.49 -14.60
C TRP A 164 -15.90 -13.24 -13.71
N LEU A 165 -15.99 -12.01 -13.17
CA LEU A 165 -17.12 -11.53 -12.41
C LEU A 165 -18.05 -10.74 -13.33
N ASP A 166 -19.34 -10.72 -12.98
CA ASP A 166 -20.26 -9.76 -13.58
C ASP A 166 -19.78 -8.33 -13.33
N GLU A 167 -19.97 -7.47 -14.32
CA GLU A 167 -19.43 -6.11 -14.29
C GLU A 167 -19.95 -5.31 -13.07
N SER A 168 -21.21 -5.47 -12.71
CA SER A 168 -21.83 -4.80 -11.54
C SER A 168 -21.20 -5.25 -10.22
N ILE A 169 -20.85 -6.53 -10.09
CA ILE A 169 -20.18 -7.09 -8.91
C ILE A 169 -18.77 -6.52 -8.82
N LEU A 170 -18.04 -6.50 -9.94
CA LEU A 170 -16.69 -5.95 -9.98
C LEU A 170 -16.66 -4.46 -9.60
N GLN A 171 -17.60 -3.66 -10.10
CA GLN A 171 -17.71 -2.24 -9.73
C GLN A 171 -17.99 -2.06 -8.24
N ALA A 172 -18.90 -2.84 -7.66
CA ALA A 172 -19.18 -2.80 -6.23
C ALA A 172 -17.97 -3.20 -5.39
N ASP A 173 -17.20 -4.20 -5.83
CA ASP A 173 -15.98 -4.63 -5.16
C ASP A 173 -14.88 -3.57 -5.24
N ILE A 174 -14.67 -2.95 -6.40
CA ILE A 174 -13.72 -1.83 -6.56
C ILE A 174 -14.11 -0.66 -5.65
N GLN A 175 -15.40 -0.33 -5.58
CA GLN A 175 -15.90 0.73 -4.69
C GLN A 175 -15.58 0.42 -3.22
N LYS A 176 -15.84 -0.82 -2.75
CA LYS A 176 -15.46 -1.25 -1.40
C LYS A 176 -13.96 -1.14 -1.15
N LEU A 177 -13.13 -1.49 -2.14
CA LEU A 177 -11.67 -1.38 -2.02
C LEU A 177 -11.19 0.08 -1.94
N MET A 178 -11.84 0.99 -2.66
CA MET A 178 -11.58 2.43 -2.59
C MET A 178 -12.03 3.03 -1.25
N GLU A 179 -13.23 2.69 -0.78
CA GLU A 179 -13.75 3.11 0.54
C GLU A 179 -12.88 2.58 1.69
N ALA A 180 -12.38 1.35 1.54
CA ALA A 180 -11.40 0.78 2.43
C ALA A 180 -10.01 1.41 2.28
N ASN A 181 -9.79 2.39 1.40
CA ASN A 181 -8.52 3.06 1.13
C ASN A 181 -7.37 2.11 0.68
N LEU A 182 -7.70 0.98 0.07
CA LEU A 182 -6.70 -0.01 -0.37
C LEU A 182 -6.19 0.27 -1.78
N ILE A 183 -7.06 0.80 -2.65
CA ILE A 183 -6.74 1.21 -4.02
C ILE A 183 -7.19 2.65 -4.27
N ILE A 184 -6.59 3.27 -5.28
CA ILE A 184 -6.91 4.63 -5.72
C ILE A 184 -7.16 4.58 -7.23
N GLN A 185 -8.20 5.27 -7.70
CA GLN A 185 -8.47 5.45 -9.12
C GLN A 185 -7.53 6.50 -9.73
N ARG A 186 -6.89 6.15 -10.84
CA ARG A 186 -6.15 7.05 -11.72
C ARG A 186 -6.87 7.11 -13.06
N ARG A 187 -7.43 8.27 -13.38
CA ARG A 187 -8.05 8.50 -14.70
C ARG A 187 -6.96 8.59 -15.76
N ARG A 188 -7.10 7.79 -16.82
CA ARG A 188 -6.28 7.89 -18.03
C ARG A 188 -7.18 8.21 -19.23
N VAL A 189 -6.55 8.66 -20.32
CA VAL A 189 -7.25 8.95 -21.57
C VAL A 189 -7.93 7.69 -22.14
N ASP A 190 -7.29 6.53 -21.95
CA ASP A 190 -7.74 5.25 -22.49
C ASP A 190 -8.56 4.41 -21.49
N GLY A 191 -9.17 5.06 -20.49
CA GLY A 191 -10.04 4.42 -19.50
C GLY A 191 -9.49 4.43 -18.06
N ASP A 192 -10.24 3.83 -17.15
CA ASP A 192 -9.90 3.82 -15.73
C ASP A 192 -8.76 2.84 -15.41
N SER A 193 -7.77 3.36 -14.69
CA SER A 193 -6.71 2.56 -14.07
C SER A 193 -6.80 2.69 -12.56
N TYR A 194 -6.33 1.67 -11.85
CA TYR A 194 -6.32 1.63 -10.40
C TYR A 194 -4.93 1.24 -9.93
N ILE A 195 -4.52 1.81 -8.79
CA ILE A 195 -3.24 1.53 -8.17
C ILE A 195 -3.47 1.18 -6.70
N PHE A 196 -2.77 0.16 -6.21
CA PHE A 196 -2.72 -0.09 -4.77
C PHE A 196 -2.03 1.08 -4.08
N ARG A 197 -2.65 1.61 -3.02
CA ARG A 197 -2.11 2.74 -2.25
C ARG A 197 -0.68 2.47 -1.78
N HIS A 198 -0.40 1.22 -1.39
CA HIS A 198 0.94 0.77 -1.01
C HIS A 198 1.28 -0.58 -1.64
N ALA A 199 2.54 -0.77 -2.04
CA ALA A 199 3.04 -2.06 -2.54
C ALA A 199 2.81 -3.21 -1.54
N LEU A 200 2.93 -2.94 -0.24
CA LEU A 200 2.70 -3.96 0.79
C LEU A 200 1.24 -4.43 0.88
N ILE A 201 0.27 -3.59 0.51
CA ILE A 201 -1.15 -4.01 0.43
C ILE A 201 -1.30 -5.02 -0.71
N ARG A 202 -0.71 -4.71 -1.87
CA ARG A 202 -0.67 -5.61 -3.03
C ARG A 202 -0.01 -6.94 -2.66
N ASP A 203 1.13 -6.91 -1.98
CA ASP A 203 1.84 -8.12 -1.55
C ASP A 203 1.01 -8.93 -0.54
N ALA A 204 0.38 -8.27 0.44
CA ALA A 204 -0.50 -8.94 1.40
C ALA A 204 -1.73 -9.59 0.75
N ALA A 205 -2.28 -8.98 -0.31
CA ALA A 205 -3.35 -9.57 -1.11
C ALA A 205 -2.83 -10.78 -1.90
N TYR A 206 -1.74 -10.63 -2.64
CA TYR A 206 -1.16 -11.70 -3.47
C TYR A 206 -0.70 -12.91 -2.63
N ASP A 207 -0.05 -12.67 -1.50
CA ASP A 207 0.41 -13.70 -0.56
C ASP A 207 -0.77 -14.41 0.12
N GLY A 208 -1.90 -13.72 0.30
CA GLY A 208 -3.13 -14.29 0.84
C GLY A 208 -3.90 -15.19 -0.13
N MET A 209 -3.48 -15.28 -1.40
CA MET A 209 -4.10 -16.15 -2.39
C MET A 209 -3.65 -17.60 -2.22
N THR A 210 -4.57 -18.55 -2.37
CA THR A 210 -4.19 -19.98 -2.36
C THR A 210 -3.31 -20.33 -3.55
N VAL A 211 -2.42 -21.31 -3.39
CA VAL A 211 -1.53 -21.76 -4.47
C VAL A 211 -2.29 -22.19 -5.74
N PRO A 212 -3.42 -22.92 -5.67
CA PRO A 212 -4.21 -23.24 -6.85
C PRO A 212 -4.75 -22.00 -7.57
N LYS A 213 -5.33 -21.05 -6.83
CA LYS A 213 -5.90 -19.84 -7.42
C LYS A 213 -4.82 -18.98 -8.07
N ARG A 214 -3.62 -18.92 -7.48
CA ARG A 214 -2.47 -18.22 -8.07
C ARG A 214 -2.09 -18.78 -9.43
N LYS A 215 -2.03 -20.11 -9.57
CA LYS A 215 -1.72 -20.76 -10.85
C LYS A 215 -2.80 -20.49 -11.89
N GLU A 216 -4.08 -20.53 -11.48
CA GLU A 216 -5.22 -20.23 -12.35
C GLU A 216 -5.14 -18.80 -12.90
N VAL A 217 -4.99 -17.80 -12.02
CA VAL A 217 -4.90 -16.39 -12.41
C VAL A 217 -3.68 -16.13 -13.30
N GLN A 218 -2.53 -16.73 -12.97
CA GLN A 218 -1.31 -16.58 -13.77
C GLN A 218 -1.49 -17.16 -15.19
N LEU A 219 -2.13 -18.32 -15.33
CA LEU A 219 -2.43 -18.91 -16.64
C LEU A 219 -3.37 -18.02 -17.46
N LEU A 220 -4.36 -17.39 -16.83
CA LEU A 220 -5.27 -16.46 -17.51
C LEU A 220 -4.52 -15.22 -18.01
N LEU A 221 -3.63 -14.64 -17.18
CA LEU A 221 -2.81 -13.50 -17.57
C LEU A 221 -1.87 -13.84 -18.74
N GLU A 222 -1.25 -15.02 -18.72
CA GLU A 222 -0.41 -15.49 -19.83
C GLU A 222 -1.20 -15.65 -21.14
N LYS A 223 -2.46 -16.12 -21.07
CA LYS A 223 -3.34 -16.22 -22.25
C LYS A 223 -3.69 -14.84 -22.80
N LEU A 224 -4.09 -13.90 -21.95
CA LEU A 224 -4.43 -12.54 -22.35
C LEU A 224 -3.23 -11.80 -22.97
N ALA A 225 -2.03 -12.01 -22.43
CA ALA A 225 -0.81 -11.43 -23.00
C ALA A 225 -0.52 -11.95 -24.42
N ARG A 226 -0.88 -13.20 -24.74
CA ARG A 226 -0.72 -13.79 -26.08
C ARG A 226 -1.79 -13.36 -27.07
N THR A 227 -3.01 -13.06 -26.60
CA THR A 227 -4.11 -12.61 -27.47
C THR A 227 -3.96 -11.14 -27.87
N ASN A 228 -3.27 -10.33 -27.06
CA ASN A 228 -3.05 -8.90 -27.30
C ASN A 228 -1.69 -8.56 -27.93
N ALA A 229 -0.88 -9.57 -28.29
CA ALA A 229 0.42 -9.42 -28.96
C ALA A 229 0.30 -9.77 -30.45
#